data_AF-A0A926Z6P8-F1
#
_entry.id   AF-A0A926Z6P8-F1
#
_cell.length_a   1.000
_cell.length_b   1.000
_cell.length_c   1.000
_cell.angle_alpha   90.00
_cell.angle_beta   90.00
_cell.angle_gamma   90.00
#
_symmetry.space_group_name_H-M   'P 1'
#
loop_
_entity.id
_entity.type
_entity.pdbx_description
1 polymer ?
#
loop_
_entity_poly.entity_id
_entity_poly.type
_entity_poly.pdbx_seq_one_letter_code
_entity_poly.pdbx_strand_id
1 'polypeptide(L)' 'MSNIPTGGQMLWKLEDDGERSLHLRHNPSEEWRHYEEFPEYALQDPIGFSKGIATFMSLLKKDWTAIKS' A
#
# COMPACT_ATOMS: atom_id res chain seq x y z
N MET A 1 10.43 -20.23 11.41
CA MET A 1 9.24 -19.92 10.61
C MET A 1 9.08 -18.41 10.63
N SER A 2 9.45 -17.77 9.53
CA SER A 2 9.47 -16.31 9.42
C SER A 2 8.03 -15.81 9.47
N ASN A 3 7.63 -15.31 10.64
CA ASN A 3 6.31 -14.75 10.89
C ASN A 3 6.24 -13.35 10.27
N ILE A 4 6.43 -13.28 8.95
CA ILE A 4 6.09 -12.09 8.19
C ILE A 4 4.57 -11.98 8.38
N PRO A 5 4.03 -10.91 8.97
CA PRO A 5 2.59 -10.78 9.11
C PRO A 5 1.97 -10.90 7.72
N THR A 6 1.33 -12.03 7.43
CA THR A 6 0.69 -12.37 6.14
C THR A 6 -0.62 -11.61 5.98
N GLY A 7 -0.65 -10.35 6.42
CA GLY A 7 -1.85 -9.55 6.51
C GLY A 7 -1.50 -8.13 6.93
N GLY A 8 -1.91 -7.20 6.09
CA GLY A 8 -1.91 -5.77 6.34
C GLY A 8 -3.10 -5.16 5.62
N GLN A 9 -3.29 -3.86 5.82
CA GLN A 9 -4.32 -3.11 5.12
C GLN A 9 -3.67 -2.08 4.21
N MET A 10 -4.28 -1.87 3.06
CA MET A 10 -3.87 -0.89 2.08
C MET A 10 -5.04 0.04 1.78
N LEU A 11 -4.78 1.33 1.67
CA LEU A 11 -5.79 2.37 1.45
C LEU A 11 -5.32 3.30 0.35
N TRP A 12 -6.20 3.58 -0.60
CA TRP A 12 -5.98 4.66 -1.56
C TRP A 12 -6.50 5.95 -0.98
N LYS A 13 -5.58 6.86 -0.63
CA LYS A 13 -5.93 8.19 -0.12
C LYS A 13 -5.76 9.22 -1.23
N LEU A 14 -6.75 10.08 -1.39
CA LEU A 14 -6.64 11.24 -2.28
C LEU A 14 -5.77 12.28 -1.58
N GLU A 15 -4.71 12.70 -2.25
CA GLU A 15 -3.81 13.73 -1.74
C GLU A 15 -4.26 15.11 -2.22
N ASP A 16 -3.71 16.17 -1.63
CA ASP A 16 -4.03 17.56 -1.96
C ASP A 16 -3.74 17.90 -3.43
N ASP A 17 -2.81 17.19 -4.06
CA ASP A 17 -2.46 17.33 -5.48
C ASP A 17 -3.53 16.74 -6.42
N GLY A 18 -4.56 16.07 -5.87
CA GLY A 18 -5.61 15.40 -6.63
C GLY A 18 -5.21 14.01 -7.15
N GLU A 19 -3.96 13.59 -6.91
CA GLU A 19 -3.49 12.23 -7.15
C GLU A 19 -3.90 11.30 -6.00
N ARG A 20 -4.11 10.01 -6.31
CA ARG A 20 -4.31 8.99 -5.27
C ARG A 20 -2.97 8.32 -4.98
N SER A 21 -2.59 8.31 -3.71
CA SER A 21 -1.37 7.66 -3.23
C SER A 21 -1.73 6.46 -2.35
N LEU A 22 -0.99 5.37 -2.55
CA LEU A 22 -1.18 4.17 -1.75
C LEU A 22 -0.62 4.36 -0.33
N HIS A 23 -1.43 4.05 0.66
CA HIS A 23 -1.02 4.01 2.06
C HIS A 23 -1.13 2.59 2.60
N LEU A 24 -0.17 2.19 3.42
CA LEU A 24 -0.04 0.86 3.99
C LEU A 24 -0.01 0.93 5.51
N ARG A 25 -0.57 -0.10 6.15
CA ARG A 25 -0.42 -0.37 7.57
C ARG A 25 -0.45 -1.87 7.81
N HIS A 26 0.32 -2.35 8.80
CA HIS A 26 0.28 -3.77 9.17
C HIS A 26 -0.89 -4.04 10.11
N ASN A 27 -1.11 -3.14 11.06
CA ASN A 27 -2.17 -3.28 12.05
C ASN A 27 -3.24 -2.20 11.87
N PRO A 28 -4.52 -2.52 12.11
CA PRO A 28 -5.61 -1.53 12.04
C PRO A 28 -5.49 -0.41 13.08
N SER A 29 -4.72 -0.63 14.13
CA SER A 29 -4.40 0.33 15.18
C SER A 29 -3.25 1.27 14.81
N GLU A 30 -2.48 0.95 13.76
CA GLU A 30 -1.43 1.85 13.27
C GLU A 30 -2.00 2.93 12.36
N GLU A 31 -1.29 4.04 12.32
CA GLU A 31 -1.53 5.11 11.37
C GLU A 31 -1.21 4.66 9.95
N TRP A 32 -1.94 5.23 8.99
CA TRP A 32 -1.69 5.01 7.57
C TRP A 32 -0.39 5.70 7.18
N ARG A 33 0.59 4.92 6.71
CA ARG A 33 1.87 5.45 6.22
C ARG A 33 1.95 5.30 4.71
N HIS A 34 2.70 6.19 4.06
CA HIS A 34 2.90 6.10 2.62
C HIS A 34 3.57 4.78 2.25
N TYR A 35 3.19 4.19 1.12
CA TYR A 35 3.81 2.96 0.64
C TYR A 35 5.33 3.09 0.43
N GLU A 36 5.82 4.31 0.16
CA GLU A 36 7.26 4.63 0.03
C GLU A 36 8.04 4.44 1.33
N GLU A 37 7.39 4.56 2.49
CA GLU A 37 8.01 4.27 3.79
C GLU A 37 8.33 2.78 3.97
N PHE A 38 7.75 1.93 3.11
CA PHE A 38 7.98 0.49 3.09
C PHE A 38 8.72 0.08 1.80
N PRO A 39 10.03 0.35 1.68
CA PRO A 39 10.81 -0.03 0.50
C PRO A 39 10.83 -1.54 0.25
N GLU A 40 10.49 -2.36 1.25
CA GLU A 40 10.32 -3.81 1.10
C GLU A 40 9.10 -4.21 0.26
N TYR A 41 8.09 -3.34 0.19
CA TYR A 41 6.88 -3.52 -0.63
C TYR A 41 6.83 -2.56 -1.81
N ALA A 42 7.48 -1.40 -1.69
CA ALA A 42 7.49 -0.37 -2.72
C ALA A 42 8.10 -0.93 -4.01
N LEU A 43 7.24 -1.09 -5.01
CA LEU A 43 7.62 -1.42 -6.37
C LEU A 43 7.60 -0.17 -7.22
N GLN A 44 8.48 -0.14 -8.22
CA GLN A 44 8.49 0.93 -9.20
C GLN A 44 7.17 0.89 -9.99
N ASP A 45 6.44 2.00 -9.94
CA ASP A 45 5.18 2.11 -10.65
C ASP A 45 5.39 2.26 -12.17
N PRO A 46 4.50 1.67 -12.99
CA PRO A 46 4.49 1.89 -14.42
C PRO A 46 4.14 3.35 -14.74
N ILE A 47 4.78 3.88 -15.78
CA ILE A 47 4.57 5.26 -16.26
C ILE A 47 3.11 5.41 -16.72
N GLY A 48 2.40 6.41 -16.18
CA GLY A 48 1.01 6.71 -16.52
C GLY A 48 -0.04 6.13 -15.56
N PHE A 49 0.36 5.47 -14.48
CA PHE A 49 -0.54 5.01 -13.43
C PHE A 49 -0.33 5.76 -12.10
N SER A 50 -1.31 5.63 -11.20
CA SER A 50 -1.23 6.17 -9.84
C SER A 50 -0.07 5.58 -9.05
N LYS A 51 0.55 6.43 -8.23
CA LYS A 51 1.69 6.08 -7.36
C LYS A 51 1.27 5.01 -6.36
N GLY A 52 1.98 3.88 -6.37
CA GLY A 52 1.74 2.70 -5.58
C GLY A 52 0.91 1.61 -6.26
N ILE A 53 0.51 1.73 -7.54
CA ILE A 53 -0.31 0.68 -8.19
C ILE A 53 0.42 -0.66 -8.27
N ALA A 54 1.73 -0.66 -8.51
CA ALA A 54 2.52 -1.88 -8.61
C ALA A 54 2.58 -2.56 -7.24
N THR A 55 2.83 -1.76 -6.21
CA THR A 55 2.81 -2.16 -4.80
C THR A 55 1.45 -2.74 -4.40
N PHE A 56 0.36 -2.05 -4.73
CA PHE A 56 -1.02 -2.49 -4.48
C PHE A 56 -1.30 -3.88 -5.05
N MET A 57 -0.95 -4.11 -6.32
CA MET A 57 -1.14 -5.40 -6.97
C MET A 57 -0.28 -6.51 -6.33
N SER A 58 0.95 -6.20 -5.95
CA SER A 58 1.85 -7.15 -5.28
C SER A 58 1.33 -7.54 -3.90
N LEU A 59 0.86 -6.56 -3.12
CA LEU A 59 0.30 -6.79 -1.80
C LEU A 59 -1.05 -7.52 -1.86
N LEU A 60 -1.89 -7.24 -2.85
CA LEU A 60 -3.14 -7.98 -3.08
C LEU A 60 -2.88 -9.48 -3.29
N LYS A 61 -1.79 -9.84 -3.97
CA LYS A 61 -1.37 -11.23 -4.14
C LYS A 61 -0.83 -11.87 -2.84
N LYS A 62 -0.49 -11.07 -1.84
CA LYS A 62 0.00 -11.48 -0.52
C LYS A 62 -1.09 -11.45 0.56
N ASP A 63 -2.36 -11.54 0.17
CA ASP A 63 -3.52 -11.53 1.07
C ASP A 63 -3.68 -10.22 1.89
N TRP A 64 -3.14 -9.10 1.41
CA TRP A 64 -3.41 -7.82 2.04
C TRP A 64 -4.82 -7.32 1.71
N THR A 65 -5.44 -6.64 2.68
CA THR A 65 -6.81 -6.13 2.56
C THR A 65 -6.83 -4.72 1.99
N ALA A 66 -7.47 -4.53 0.84
CA ALA A 66 -7.74 -3.21 0.29
C ALA A 66 -8.96 -2.56 0.95
N ILE A 67 -8.73 -1.47 1.67
CA ILE A 67 -9.75 -0.61 2.26
C ILE A 67 -10.10 0.48 1.25
N LYS A 68 -11.40 0.72 1.07
CA LYS A 68 -11.89 1.86 0.29
C LYS A 68 -11.95 3.08 1.21
N SER A 69 -11.36 4.19 0.76
CA SER A 69 -11.55 5.49 1.39
C SER A 69 -12.93 6.06 1.07
#